data_AF-A0A960NI72-F1
#
_entry.id   AF-A0A960NI72-F1
#
_cell.length_a   1.000
_cell.length_b   1.000
_cell.length_c   1.000
_cell.angle_alpha   90.00
_cell.angle_beta   90.00
_cell.angle_gamma   90.00
#
_symmetry.space_group_name_H-M   'P 1'
#
loop_
_entity.id
_entity.type
_entity.pdbx_description
1 polymer ?
#
loop_
_entity_poly.entity_id
_entity_poly.type
_entity_poly.pdbx_seq_one_letter_code
_entity_poly.pdbx_strand_id
1 'polypeptide(L)'
;TQILPMWRLRSIGGALYLTGAILMTYNLIKTVKQGTFEPETAVQAPPLKATPIGDESHSYRHRWLERKPVLFTVLALVAVAIGGLVEMVPMWLIRSNVPTISSVKPYTPLELAGRDLYIREGCVGCHSQMIRPFRSETERYGAYSKSGEYVYDHPFLWGSKRTGPDLFRVGKKYPDAWHYKHMQDPRSTSPGSIMPRYPWLLVNQLDTSTLQKKITVLRKLGVPYPDGFEDEVMANMKAQAEGIASSLASATITVEPDREIVALIAYLQRLGTDIRTDLNAGGQP
;
A
#
# COMPACT_ATOMS: atom_id res chain seq x y z
N THR A 1 -15.50 -1.74 25.51
CA THR A 1 -16.97 -1.79 25.73
C THR A 1 -17.75 -0.67 25.03
N GLN A 2 -17.14 0.45 24.61
CA GLN A 2 -17.86 1.55 23.94
C GLN A 2 -18.27 1.32 22.47
N ILE A 3 -17.77 0.28 21.81
CA ILE A 3 -18.08 0.02 20.39
C ILE A 3 -19.42 -0.70 20.18
N LEU A 4 -19.86 -1.49 21.16
CA LEU A 4 -21.10 -2.28 21.07
C LEU A 4 -22.35 -1.46 20.68
N PRO A 5 -22.61 -0.26 21.24
CA PRO A 5 -23.74 0.56 20.84
C PRO A 5 -23.64 1.04 19.38
N MET A 6 -22.45 1.31 18.86
CA MET A 6 -22.26 1.72 17.46
C MET A 6 -22.57 0.57 16.48
N TRP A 7 -22.16 -0.66 16.80
CA TRP A 7 -22.52 -1.84 16.00
C TRP A 7 -24.03 -2.08 15.99
N ARG A 8 -24.70 -1.93 17.14
CA ARG A 8 -26.16 -2.04 17.25
C ARG A 8 -26.88 -1.01 16.39
N LEU A 9 -26.47 0.26 16.47
CA LEU A 9 -27.05 1.33 15.65
C LEU A 9 -26.88 1.06 14.15
N ARG A 10 -25.69 0.59 13.75
CA ARG A 10 -25.39 0.24 12.35
C ARG A 10 -26.20 -0.96 11.86
N SER A 11 -26.37 -1.99 12.69
CA SER A 11 -27.21 -3.14 12.36
C SER A 11 -28.68 -2.75 12.18
N ILE A 12 -29.20 -1.87 13.05
CA ILE A 12 -30.58 -1.37 12.93
C ILE A 12 -30.75 -0.55 11.65
N GLY A 13 -29.84 0.39 11.37
CA GLY A 13 -29.86 1.19 10.14
C GLY A 13 -29.75 0.33 8.88
N GLY A 14 -28.85 -0.66 8.88
CA GLY A 14 -28.71 -1.62 7.79
C GLY A 14 -29.96 -2.47 7.57
N ALA A 15 -30.61 -2.92 8.65
CA ALA A 15 -31.87 -3.68 8.57
C ALA A 15 -33.01 -2.85 7.97
N LEU A 16 -33.14 -1.58 8.37
CA LEU A 16 -34.14 -0.66 7.80
C LEU A 16 -33.92 -0.45 6.30
N TYR A 17 -32.66 -0.22 5.88
CA TYR A 17 -32.32 -0.06 4.47
C TYR A 17 -32.62 -1.31 3.64
N LEU A 18 -32.20 -2.49 4.13
CA LEU A 18 -32.44 -3.76 3.45
C LEU A 18 -33.93 -4.06 3.32
N THR A 19 -34.70 -3.80 4.38
CA THR A 19 -36.16 -3.97 4.39
C THR A 19 -36.82 -3.03 3.38
N GLY A 20 -36.40 -1.76 3.32
CA GLY A 20 -36.88 -0.79 2.34
C GLY A 20 -36.60 -1.23 0.89
N ALA A 21 -35.39 -1.72 0.61
CA ALA A 21 -35.03 -2.23 -0.72
C ALA A 21 -35.84 -3.48 -1.12
N ILE A 22 -36.08 -4.39 -0.17
CA ILE A 22 -36.91 -5.59 -0.40
C ILE A 22 -38.37 -5.19 -0.66
N LEU A 23 -38.94 -4.27 0.13
CA LEU A 23 -40.29 -3.75 -0.07
C LEU A 23 -40.44 -3.03 -1.41
N MET A 24 -39.46 -2.22 -1.80
CA MET A 24 -39.44 -1.56 -3.11
C MET A 24 -39.43 -2.60 -4.24
N THR A 25 -38.55 -3.58 -4.16
CA THR A 25 -38.44 -4.64 -5.19
C THR A 25 -39.74 -5.46 -5.26
N TYR A 26 -40.31 -5.83 -4.11
CA TYR A 26 -41.59 -6.52 -4.04
C TYR A 26 -42.72 -5.69 -4.67
N ASN A 27 -42.81 -4.41 -4.34
CA ASN A 27 -43.82 -3.52 -4.90
C ASN A 27 -43.64 -3.34 -6.41
N LEU A 28 -42.41 -3.15 -6.90
CA LEU A 28 -42.13 -3.08 -8.34
C LEU A 28 -42.56 -4.35 -9.06
N ILE A 29 -42.21 -5.53 -8.53
CA ILE A 29 -42.62 -6.81 -9.11
C ILE A 29 -44.14 -6.96 -9.07
N LYS A 30 -44.79 -6.59 -7.96
CA LYS A 30 -46.24 -6.66 -7.82
C LYS A 30 -46.94 -5.71 -8.81
N THR A 31 -46.44 -4.50 -8.97
CA THR A 31 -46.94 -3.51 -9.94
C THR A 31 -46.77 -4.01 -11.37
N VAL A 32 -45.61 -4.57 -11.73
CA VAL A 32 -45.39 -5.15 -13.07
C VAL A 32 -46.31 -6.34 -13.32
N LYS A 33 -46.55 -7.19 -12.32
CA LYS A 33 -47.47 -8.34 -12.43
C LYS A 33 -48.95 -7.95 -12.49
N GLN A 34 -49.33 -6.84 -11.85
CA GLN A 34 -50.69 -6.31 -11.88
C GLN A 34 -50.96 -5.44 -13.11
N GLY A 35 -49.90 -4.93 -13.75
CA GLY A 35 -50.00 -4.18 -14.99
C GLY A 35 -50.34 -5.09 -16.16
N THR A 36 -51.35 -4.73 -16.94
CA THR A 36 -51.58 -5.26 -18.27
C THR A 36 -50.76 -4.45 -19.27
N PHE A 37 -49.92 -5.11 -20.05
CA PHE A 37 -49.14 -4.44 -21.09
C PHE A 37 -50.07 -4.00 -22.22
N GLU A 38 -50.31 -2.70 -22.34
CA GLU A 38 -50.99 -2.11 -23.48
C GLU A 38 -49.94 -1.61 -24.50
N PRO A 39 -49.73 -2.32 -25.62
CA PRO A 39 -48.67 -2.00 -26.58
C PRO A 39 -48.90 -0.68 -27.32
N GLU A 40 -50.15 -0.25 -27.49
CA GLU A 40 -50.49 0.98 -28.20
C GLU A 40 -51.68 1.69 -27.55
N THR A 41 -51.42 2.45 -26.49
CA THR A 41 -52.30 3.56 -26.11
C THR A 41 -51.98 4.75 -27.01
N ALA A 42 -52.95 5.23 -27.79
CA ALA A 42 -52.85 6.48 -28.53
C ALA A 42 -52.86 7.68 -27.57
N VAL A 43 -51.74 7.88 -26.87
CA VAL A 43 -51.55 9.04 -26.01
C VAL A 43 -51.23 10.22 -26.91
N GLN A 44 -52.21 11.10 -27.12
CA GLN A 44 -51.93 12.43 -27.63
C GLN A 44 -51.21 13.22 -26.56
N ALA A 45 -49.88 13.11 -26.53
CA ALA A 45 -49.07 14.13 -25.88
C ALA A 45 -49.30 15.44 -26.66
N PRO A 46 -49.54 16.58 -25.98
CA PRO A 46 -49.46 17.86 -26.66
C PRO A 46 -48.13 17.91 -27.42
N PRO A 47 -48.11 18.38 -28.68
CA PRO A 47 -46.86 18.51 -29.41
C PRO A 47 -45.89 19.26 -28.51
N LEU A 48 -44.71 18.67 -28.27
CA LEU A 48 -43.65 19.29 -27.50
C LEU A 48 -43.46 20.70 -28.09
N LYS A 49 -43.99 21.72 -27.40
CA LYS A 49 -43.78 23.09 -27.82
C LYS A 49 -42.27 23.25 -27.87
N ALA A 50 -41.73 23.74 -28.97
CA ALA A 50 -40.35 24.18 -29.08
C ALA A 50 -40.09 25.44 -28.21
N THR A 51 -40.84 25.63 -27.13
CA THR A 51 -40.64 26.65 -26.14
C THR A 51 -39.53 26.21 -25.20
N PRO A 52 -38.49 27.03 -25.00
CA PRO A 52 -37.57 26.81 -23.91
C PRO A 52 -38.39 26.96 -22.61
N ILE A 53 -38.76 25.85 -21.97
CA ILE A 53 -39.25 25.90 -20.60
C ILE A 53 -38.07 26.43 -19.78
N GLY A 54 -38.19 27.67 -19.32
CA GLY A 54 -37.18 28.37 -18.55
C GLY A 54 -37.83 29.54 -17.82
N ASP A 55 -38.09 29.31 -16.53
CA ASP A 55 -38.25 30.37 -15.54
C ASP A 55 -36.97 31.21 -15.52
N GLU A 56 -37.07 32.54 -15.39
CA GLU A 56 -35.97 33.50 -15.65
C GLU A 56 -34.78 33.40 -14.67
N SER A 57 -34.84 32.52 -13.68
CA SER A 57 -33.90 32.48 -12.55
C SER A 57 -32.74 31.47 -12.70
N HIS A 58 -32.76 30.54 -13.66
CA HIS A 58 -31.73 29.51 -13.81
C HIS A 58 -31.12 29.46 -15.22
N SER A 59 -29.82 29.78 -15.32
CA SER A 59 -29.02 29.77 -16.54
C SER A 59 -28.84 28.33 -17.09
N TYR A 60 -29.65 27.94 -18.08
CA TYR A 60 -29.59 26.63 -18.77
C TYR A 60 -28.42 26.50 -19.78
N ARG A 61 -27.31 27.23 -19.59
CA ARG A 61 -26.18 27.26 -20.54
C ARG A 61 -25.52 25.89 -20.77
N HIS A 62 -25.75 24.93 -19.87
CA HIS A 62 -25.16 23.58 -19.92
C HIS A 62 -26.15 22.46 -20.29
N ARG A 63 -27.43 22.79 -20.57
CA ARG A 63 -28.46 21.79 -20.87
C ARG A 63 -28.16 20.97 -22.13
N TRP A 64 -27.40 21.53 -23.08
CA TRP A 64 -26.96 20.83 -24.28
C TRP A 64 -26.04 19.64 -23.97
N LEU A 65 -25.33 19.70 -22.85
CA LEU A 65 -24.44 18.69 -22.32
C LEU A 65 -25.20 17.72 -21.40
N GLU A 66 -25.95 18.24 -20.43
CA GLU A 66 -26.68 17.45 -19.42
C GLU A 66 -27.77 16.55 -20.03
N ARG A 67 -28.40 16.98 -21.14
CA ARG A 67 -29.43 16.18 -21.83
C ARG A 67 -28.86 14.99 -22.61
N LYS A 68 -27.55 14.95 -22.86
CA LYS A 68 -26.88 13.95 -23.69
C LYS A 68 -25.94 13.10 -22.83
N PRO A 69 -26.45 12.05 -22.16
CA PRO A 69 -25.66 11.29 -21.19
C PRO A 69 -24.38 10.71 -21.79
N VAL A 70 -24.42 10.17 -23.02
CA VAL A 70 -23.23 9.63 -23.71
C VAL A 70 -22.17 10.71 -23.94
N LEU A 71 -22.57 11.90 -24.39
CA LEU A 71 -21.64 13.02 -24.61
C LEU A 71 -21.02 13.47 -23.30
N PHE A 72 -21.83 13.61 -22.24
CA PHE A 72 -21.35 14.00 -20.93
C PHE A 72 -20.36 12.99 -20.35
N THR A 73 -20.64 11.69 -20.45
CA THR A 73 -19.73 10.63 -20.02
C THR A 73 -18.40 10.68 -20.76
N VAL A 74 -18.41 10.87 -22.09
CA VAL A 74 -17.18 10.97 -22.88
C VAL A 74 -16.36 12.19 -22.46
N LEU A 75 -16.98 13.36 -22.32
CA LEU A 75 -16.24 14.56 -21.90
C LEU A 75 -15.70 14.45 -20.47
N ALA A 76 -16.45 13.85 -19.55
CA ALA A 76 -15.98 13.58 -18.19
C ALA A 76 -14.80 12.60 -18.17
N LEU A 77 -14.86 11.54 -18.98
CA LEU A 77 -13.74 10.59 -19.13
C LEU A 77 -12.49 11.29 -19.65
N VAL A 78 -12.63 12.14 -20.68
CA VAL A 78 -11.52 12.91 -21.24
C VAL A 78 -10.92 13.84 -20.17
N ALA A 79 -11.77 14.56 -19.41
CA ALA A 79 -11.30 15.44 -18.35
C ALA A 79 -10.50 14.71 -17.25
N VAL A 80 -10.99 13.56 -16.79
CA VAL A 80 -10.29 12.73 -15.80
C VAL A 80 -9.00 12.15 -16.37
N ALA A 81 -9.02 11.69 -17.63
CA ALA A 81 -7.85 11.13 -18.30
C ALA A 81 -6.72 12.16 -18.45
N ILE A 82 -7.04 13.41 -18.76
CA ILE A 82 -6.05 14.50 -18.86
C ILE A 82 -5.30 14.65 -17.53
N GLY A 83 -6.00 14.68 -16.39
CA GLY A 83 -5.36 14.78 -15.08
C GLY A 83 -4.38 13.62 -14.82
N GLY A 84 -4.83 12.39 -15.07
CA GLY A 84 -3.98 11.20 -14.92
C GLY A 84 -2.76 11.20 -15.85
N LEU A 85 -2.93 11.63 -17.11
CA LEU A 85 -1.83 11.70 -18.07
C LEU A 85 -0.78 12.75 -17.67
N VAL A 86 -1.21 13.93 -17.24
CA VAL A 86 -0.31 15.01 -16.82
C VAL A 86 0.51 14.63 -15.58
N GLU A 87 -0.07 13.89 -14.64
CA GLU A 87 0.63 13.46 -13.43
C GLU A 87 1.54 12.25 -13.67
N MET A 88 1.08 11.22 -14.39
CA MET A 88 1.80 9.95 -14.51
C MET A 88 2.84 9.92 -15.63
N VAL A 89 2.52 10.46 -16.81
CA VAL A 89 3.36 10.30 -18.01
C VAL A 89 4.74 10.95 -17.86
N PRO A 90 4.86 12.20 -17.36
CA PRO A 90 6.18 12.82 -17.18
C PRO A 90 7.06 12.06 -16.19
N MET A 91 6.47 11.45 -15.16
CA MET A 91 7.20 10.67 -14.15
C MET A 91 7.82 9.39 -14.74
N TRP A 92 7.18 8.76 -15.72
CA TRP A 92 7.71 7.54 -16.35
C TRP A 92 8.71 7.82 -17.48
N LEU A 93 8.50 8.88 -18.26
CA LEU A 93 9.33 9.17 -19.44
C LEU A 93 10.61 9.94 -19.09
N ILE A 94 10.56 10.83 -18.11
CA ILE A 94 11.67 11.73 -17.77
C ILE A 94 12.49 11.09 -16.64
N ARG A 95 13.56 10.35 -17.02
CA ARG A 95 14.41 9.64 -16.03
C ARG A 95 15.06 10.55 -14.98
N SER A 96 15.29 11.82 -15.29
CA SER A 96 15.83 12.78 -14.32
C SER A 96 14.86 13.12 -13.18
N ASN A 97 13.56 12.80 -13.31
CA ASN A 97 12.59 13.03 -12.23
C ASN A 97 12.76 12.04 -11.07
N VAL A 98 13.35 10.86 -11.32
CA VAL A 98 13.67 9.85 -10.31
C VAL A 98 15.11 9.38 -10.50
N PRO A 99 16.10 10.14 -9.98
CA PRO A 99 17.50 9.76 -10.13
C PRO A 99 17.80 8.48 -9.36
N THR A 100 18.45 7.52 -10.02
CA THR A 100 18.95 6.30 -9.37
C THR A 100 20.19 6.63 -8.55
N ILE A 101 20.19 6.26 -7.27
CA ILE A 101 21.36 6.43 -6.40
C ILE A 101 22.24 5.18 -6.55
N SER A 102 23.52 5.36 -6.84
CA SER A 102 24.45 4.26 -7.18
C SER A 102 24.72 3.29 -6.02
N SER A 103 24.62 3.76 -4.78
CA SER A 103 24.74 2.96 -3.56
C SER A 103 23.55 2.06 -3.30
N VAL A 104 22.35 2.42 -3.79
CA VAL A 104 21.13 1.64 -3.58
C VAL A 104 21.23 0.36 -4.40
N LYS A 105 21.25 -0.78 -3.71
CA LYS A 105 21.28 -2.12 -4.31
C LYS A 105 19.93 -2.81 -4.19
N PRO A 106 19.60 -3.73 -5.12
CA PRO A 106 18.46 -4.63 -4.95
C PRO A 106 18.50 -5.34 -3.60
N TYR A 107 17.34 -5.65 -3.04
CA TYR A 107 17.23 -6.44 -1.82
C TYR A 107 17.89 -7.80 -1.99
N THR A 108 18.53 -8.32 -0.95
CA THR A 108 18.92 -9.73 -0.96
C THR A 108 17.66 -10.61 -0.96
N PRO A 109 17.76 -11.91 -1.31
CA PRO A 109 16.62 -12.81 -1.26
C PRO A 109 15.93 -12.89 0.11
N LEU A 110 16.69 -12.87 1.20
CA LEU A 110 16.12 -12.92 2.55
C LEU A 110 15.44 -11.60 2.93
N GLU A 111 16.04 -10.46 2.56
CA GLU A 111 15.43 -9.13 2.74
C GLU A 111 14.13 -8.99 1.94
N LEU A 112 14.11 -9.50 0.71
CA LEU A 112 12.90 -9.52 -0.12
C LEU A 112 11.79 -10.35 0.53
N ALA A 113 12.12 -11.53 1.05
CA ALA A 113 11.15 -12.35 1.78
C ALA A 113 10.67 -11.63 3.06
N GLY A 114 11.57 -10.98 3.80
CA GLY A 114 11.24 -10.17 4.97
C GLY A 114 10.34 -8.98 4.67
N ARG A 115 10.54 -8.35 3.51
CA ARG A 115 9.70 -7.27 2.99
C ARG A 115 8.29 -7.75 2.67
N ASP A 116 8.17 -8.92 2.07
CA ASP A 116 6.86 -9.51 1.81
C ASP A 116 6.13 -9.87 3.11
N LEU A 117 6.86 -10.31 4.14
CA LEU A 117 6.29 -10.48 5.49
C LEU A 117 5.85 -9.16 6.09
N TYR A 118 6.63 -8.09 5.95
CA TYR A 118 6.26 -6.75 6.39
C TYR A 118 4.94 -6.27 5.74
N ILE A 119 4.73 -6.62 4.47
CA ILE A 119 3.47 -6.36 3.75
C ILE A 119 2.35 -7.26 4.28
N ARG A 120 2.60 -8.57 4.41
CA ARG A 120 1.63 -9.57 4.89
C ARG A 120 1.06 -9.23 6.26
N GLU A 121 1.90 -8.74 7.15
CA GLU A 121 1.54 -8.34 8.52
C GLU A 121 0.91 -6.93 8.59
N GLY A 122 0.85 -6.20 7.48
CA GLY A 122 0.23 -4.87 7.44
C GLY A 122 1.01 -3.80 8.20
N CYS A 123 2.32 -3.99 8.41
CA CYS A 123 3.16 -3.05 9.17
C CYS A 123 3.09 -1.61 8.61
N VAL A 124 2.95 -1.48 7.30
CA VAL A 124 2.77 -0.20 6.57
C VAL A 124 1.55 0.62 7.04
N GLY A 125 0.54 -0.02 7.64
CA GLY A 125 -0.63 0.67 8.20
C GLY A 125 -0.35 1.43 9.50
N CYS A 126 0.76 1.12 10.18
CA CYS A 126 1.18 1.77 11.42
C CYS A 126 2.51 2.50 11.29
N HIS A 127 3.38 2.05 10.39
CA HIS A 127 4.74 2.55 10.22
C HIS A 127 4.94 3.06 8.80
N SER A 128 5.28 4.34 8.69
CA SER A 128 5.74 4.90 7.43
C SER A 128 7.20 4.54 7.17
N GLN A 129 7.57 4.64 5.91
CA GLN A 129 8.94 4.54 5.44
C GLN A 129 9.22 5.74 4.51
N MET A 130 8.90 6.95 4.98
CA MET A 130 9.06 8.19 4.22
C MET A 130 9.28 9.36 5.18
N ILE A 131 10.54 9.73 5.37
CA ILE A 131 10.93 10.84 6.22
C ILE A 131 10.82 12.13 5.41
N ARG A 132 10.02 13.07 5.91
CA ARG A 132 9.78 14.35 5.25
C ARG A 132 10.95 15.32 5.49
N PRO A 133 11.20 16.28 4.58
CA PRO A 133 12.32 17.23 4.68
C PRO A 133 12.03 18.37 5.67
N PHE A 134 11.66 18.02 6.90
CA PHE A 134 11.48 18.94 8.01
C PHE A 134 12.55 18.68 9.06
N ARG A 135 13.11 19.75 9.66
CA ARG A 135 14.13 19.63 10.72
C ARG A 135 13.70 18.70 11.85
N SER A 136 12.44 18.81 12.30
CA SER A 136 11.91 17.97 13.39
C SER A 136 11.82 16.49 13.04
N GLU A 137 11.65 16.15 11.75
CA GLU A 137 11.71 14.76 11.30
C GLU A 137 13.13 14.28 11.15
N THR A 138 14.01 15.13 10.59
CA THR A 138 15.38 14.73 10.35
C THR A 138 16.17 14.56 11.64
N GLU A 139 15.92 15.37 12.67
CA GLU A 139 16.48 15.16 14.01
C GLU A 139 15.96 13.88 14.67
N ARG A 140 14.72 13.48 14.39
CA ARG A 140 14.10 12.30 15.01
C ARG A 140 14.49 10.99 14.33
N TYR A 141 14.51 10.97 12.99
CA TYR A 141 14.62 9.75 12.20
C TYR A 141 15.92 9.68 11.39
N GLY A 142 16.60 10.80 11.14
CA GLY A 142 17.78 10.88 10.29
C GLY A 142 17.50 11.57 8.96
N ALA A 143 18.39 11.43 7.98
CA ALA A 143 18.26 12.11 6.69
C ALA A 143 16.89 11.85 6.03
N TYR A 144 16.32 12.91 5.43
CA TYR A 144 15.04 12.81 4.72
C TYR A 144 15.11 11.80 3.58
N SER A 145 13.97 11.24 3.20
CA SER A 145 13.88 10.23 2.15
C SER A 145 14.05 10.84 0.76
N LYS A 146 14.82 10.19 -0.11
CA LYS A 146 15.00 10.57 -1.51
C LYS A 146 14.25 9.59 -2.41
N SER A 147 13.71 10.07 -3.53
CA SER A 147 12.96 9.26 -4.49
C SER A 147 13.78 8.07 -5.03
N GLY A 148 15.09 8.28 -5.24
CA GLY A 148 16.03 7.27 -5.72
C GLY A 148 16.21 6.05 -4.81
N GLU A 149 15.83 6.14 -3.54
CA GLU A 149 15.94 5.03 -2.59
C GLU A 149 14.82 4.00 -2.75
N TYR A 150 13.72 4.37 -3.40
CA TYR A 150 12.54 3.52 -3.60
C TYR A 150 12.49 2.88 -4.98
N VAL A 151 13.54 3.02 -5.80
CA VAL A 151 13.52 2.62 -7.22
C VAL A 151 13.26 1.12 -7.39
N TYR A 152 13.65 0.29 -6.42
CA TYR A 152 13.43 -1.16 -6.44
C TYR A 152 12.25 -1.62 -5.59
N ASP A 153 11.45 -0.69 -5.05
CA ASP A 153 10.30 -1.04 -4.23
C ASP A 153 9.05 -1.29 -5.07
N HIS A 154 8.72 -2.56 -5.24
CA HIS A 154 7.50 -3.02 -5.88
C HIS A 154 6.63 -3.81 -4.89
N PRO A 155 5.48 -3.28 -4.41
CA PRO A 155 5.03 -1.88 -4.49
C PRO A 155 5.74 -0.98 -3.45
N PHE A 156 5.65 0.34 -3.58
CA PHE A 156 6.22 1.26 -2.59
C PHE A 156 5.60 1.08 -1.18
N LEU A 157 6.40 1.32 -0.13
CA LEU A 157 5.99 1.16 1.28
C LEU A 157 6.09 2.44 2.12
N TRP A 158 5.96 3.60 1.47
CA TRP A 158 6.07 4.93 2.10
C TRP A 158 5.17 5.10 3.34
N GLY A 159 4.02 4.43 3.35
CA GLY A 159 3.01 4.50 4.41
C GLY A 159 2.22 5.80 4.38
N SER A 160 1.02 5.78 4.97
CA SER A 160 0.10 6.92 5.02
C SER A 160 -0.26 7.35 6.44
N LYS A 161 0.19 6.59 7.45
CA LYS A 161 -0.11 6.81 8.87
C LYS A 161 1.10 6.45 9.72
N ARG A 162 1.24 7.15 10.85
CA ARG A 162 2.25 6.91 11.89
C ARG A 162 1.57 6.66 13.23
N THR A 163 1.11 5.42 13.43
CA THR A 163 0.72 4.94 14.76
C THR A 163 1.99 4.60 15.56
N GLY A 164 2.98 4.00 14.88
CA GLY A 164 4.35 3.86 15.35
C GLY A 164 5.31 4.83 14.64
N PRO A 165 6.60 4.80 15.01
CA PRO A 165 7.63 5.64 14.39
C PRO A 165 7.84 5.32 12.90
N ASP A 166 8.43 6.27 12.16
CA ASP A 166 8.94 5.99 10.81
C ASP A 166 10.12 5.00 10.88
N LEU A 167 10.16 4.04 9.96
CA LEU A 167 11.14 2.95 9.96
C LEU A 167 12.20 3.07 8.87
N PHE A 168 12.15 4.09 8.00
CA PHE A 168 13.02 4.11 6.82
C PHE A 168 14.53 4.17 7.13
N ARG A 169 14.89 4.56 8.35
CA ARG A 169 16.29 4.67 8.84
C ARG A 169 16.53 3.79 10.06
N VAL A 170 15.77 2.72 10.23
CA VAL A 170 15.94 1.81 11.38
C VAL A 170 17.14 0.86 11.22
N GLY A 171 17.65 0.70 9.99
CA GLY A 171 18.77 -0.18 9.69
C GLY A 171 20.00 0.10 10.55
N LYS A 172 20.49 -0.94 11.24
CA LYS A 172 21.61 -0.91 12.18
C LYS A 172 21.45 0.07 13.36
N LYS A 173 20.23 0.57 13.62
CA LYS A 173 19.94 1.40 14.80
C LYS A 173 19.78 0.56 16.06
N TYR A 174 19.22 -0.63 15.92
CA TYR A 174 19.03 -1.60 17.00
C TYR A 174 19.66 -2.95 16.61
N PRO A 175 20.16 -3.74 17.58
CA PRO A 175 20.68 -5.08 17.30
C PRO A 175 19.54 -6.04 16.92
N ASP A 176 19.88 -7.13 16.23
CA ASP A 176 18.91 -8.16 15.81
C ASP A 176 18.09 -8.70 17.00
N ALA A 177 18.74 -8.87 18.15
CA ALA A 177 18.10 -9.30 19.39
C ALA A 177 17.02 -8.33 19.90
N TRP A 178 17.19 -7.03 19.66
CA TRP A 178 16.16 -6.04 19.99
C TRP A 178 14.95 -6.22 19.08
N HIS A 179 15.15 -6.38 17.78
CA HIS A 179 14.05 -6.62 16.83
C HIS A 179 13.29 -7.91 17.16
N TYR A 180 14.01 -9.00 17.48
CA TYR A 180 13.41 -10.26 17.91
C TYR A 180 12.52 -10.07 19.14
N LYS A 181 13.06 -9.47 20.21
CA LYS A 181 12.32 -9.21 21.46
C LYS A 181 11.15 -8.25 21.23
N HIS A 182 11.34 -7.23 20.39
CA HIS A 182 10.27 -6.28 20.08
C HIS A 182 9.11 -6.95 19.34
N MET A 183 9.36 -7.85 18.39
CA MET A 183 8.28 -8.59 17.72
C MET A 183 7.60 -9.61 18.65
N GLN A 184 8.37 -10.22 19.55
CA GLN A 184 7.84 -11.14 20.57
C GLN A 184 6.91 -10.41 21.56
N ASP A 185 7.37 -9.28 22.08
CA ASP A 185 6.64 -8.41 22.98
C ASP A 185 7.13 -6.95 22.86
N PRO A 186 6.40 -6.10 22.11
CA PRO A 186 6.80 -4.70 21.95
C PRO A 186 6.90 -3.92 23.25
N ARG A 187 6.16 -4.31 24.31
CA ARG A 187 6.20 -3.62 25.61
C ARG A 187 7.47 -3.95 26.40
N SER A 188 8.16 -5.04 26.07
CA SER A 188 9.43 -5.41 26.73
C SER A 188 10.57 -4.48 26.35
N THR A 189 10.60 -3.99 25.11
CA THR A 189 11.64 -3.07 24.63
C THR A 189 11.17 -1.62 24.57
N SER A 190 9.85 -1.38 24.51
CA SER A 190 9.25 -0.05 24.48
C SER A 190 8.04 -0.02 25.42
N PRO A 191 8.25 0.32 26.71
CA PRO A 191 7.17 0.40 27.69
C PRO A 191 6.04 1.31 27.20
N GLY A 192 4.79 0.84 27.31
CA GLY A 192 3.61 1.55 26.80
C GLY A 192 3.37 1.42 25.29
N SER A 193 4.13 0.59 24.57
CA SER A 193 3.88 0.35 23.14
C SER A 193 2.48 -0.20 22.89
N ILE A 194 1.79 0.38 21.92
CA ILE A 194 0.49 -0.06 21.41
C ILE A 194 0.61 -1.02 20.21
N MET A 195 1.84 -1.37 19.83
CA MET A 195 2.09 -2.31 18.73
C MET A 195 1.59 -3.72 19.11
N PRO A 196 0.91 -4.43 18.19
CA PRO A 196 0.55 -5.84 18.38
C PRO A 196 1.80 -6.71 18.57
N ARG A 197 1.63 -7.86 19.23
CA ARG A 197 2.68 -8.89 19.27
C ARG A 197 2.61 -9.71 17.99
N TYR A 198 3.77 -10.17 17.50
CA TYR A 198 3.88 -11.05 16.35
C TYR A 198 4.60 -12.37 16.71
N PRO A 199 4.15 -13.12 17.74
CA PRO A 199 4.84 -14.31 18.22
C PRO A 199 4.88 -15.44 17.18
N TRP A 200 3.95 -15.47 16.23
CA TRP A 200 3.92 -16.48 15.16
C TRP A 200 5.14 -16.38 14.24
N LEU A 201 5.70 -15.19 14.04
CA LEU A 201 6.92 -15.02 13.22
C LEU A 201 8.13 -15.78 13.79
N LEU A 202 8.12 -16.05 15.11
CA LEU A 202 9.22 -16.75 15.79
C LEU A 202 9.13 -18.27 15.60
N VAL A 203 7.95 -18.80 15.28
CA VAL A 203 7.70 -20.25 15.18
C VAL A 203 7.44 -20.71 13.76
N ASN A 204 6.86 -19.86 12.91
CA ASN A 204 6.56 -20.18 11.53
C ASN A 204 7.83 -20.31 10.70
N GLN A 205 7.83 -21.31 9.82
CA GLN A 205 8.86 -21.47 8.79
C GLN A 205 8.58 -20.54 7.62
N LEU A 206 9.65 -19.98 7.07
CA LEU A 206 9.62 -19.13 5.89
C LEU A 206 9.32 -19.97 4.64
N ASP A 207 8.26 -19.63 3.91
CA ASP A 207 7.99 -20.22 2.60
C ASP A 207 8.88 -19.58 1.52
N THR A 208 9.81 -20.38 1.00
CA THR A 208 10.78 -19.95 -0.02
C THR A 208 10.41 -20.42 -1.43
N SER A 209 9.29 -21.13 -1.59
CA SER A 209 8.89 -21.79 -2.85
C SER A 209 8.75 -20.85 -4.05
N THR A 210 8.43 -19.58 -3.78
CA THR A 210 8.20 -18.54 -4.80
C THR A 210 9.36 -17.56 -4.96
N LEU A 211 10.41 -17.67 -4.14
CA LEU A 211 11.44 -16.64 -4.02
C LEU A 211 12.25 -16.45 -5.31
N GLN A 212 12.67 -17.54 -5.95
CA GLN A 212 13.35 -17.49 -7.26
C GLN A 212 12.47 -16.83 -8.33
N LYS A 213 11.20 -17.23 -8.41
CA LYS A 213 10.23 -16.65 -9.37
C LYS A 213 10.03 -15.16 -9.14
N LYS A 214 9.99 -14.71 -7.88
CA LYS A 214 9.87 -13.28 -7.53
C LYS A 214 11.08 -12.50 -8.04
N ILE A 215 12.29 -13.01 -7.87
CA ILE A 215 13.51 -12.38 -8.38
C ILE A 215 13.49 -12.29 -9.90
N THR A 216 13.10 -13.35 -10.61
CA THR A 216 12.93 -13.30 -12.07
C THR A 216 11.89 -12.26 -12.50
N VAL A 217 10.78 -12.11 -11.78
CA VAL A 217 9.77 -11.08 -12.06
C VAL A 217 10.32 -9.68 -11.78
N LEU A 218 11.03 -9.47 -10.67
CA LEU A 218 11.65 -8.18 -10.34
C LEU A 218 12.69 -7.77 -11.39
N ARG A 219 13.48 -8.73 -11.92
CA ARG A 219 14.36 -8.49 -13.07
C ARG A 219 13.60 -7.99 -14.28
N LYS A 220 12.46 -8.62 -14.62
CA LYS A 220 11.58 -8.16 -15.71
C LYS A 220 11.00 -6.76 -15.47
N LEU A 221 10.79 -6.38 -14.21
CA LEU A 221 10.34 -5.04 -13.82
C LEU A 221 11.47 -4.00 -13.81
N GLY A 222 12.72 -4.39 -14.07
CA GLY A 222 13.87 -3.49 -14.18
C GLY A 222 14.79 -3.46 -12.97
N VAL A 223 14.60 -4.33 -11.96
CA VAL A 223 15.51 -4.45 -10.83
C VAL A 223 16.80 -5.17 -11.28
N PRO A 224 18.00 -4.57 -11.09
CA PRO A 224 19.24 -5.05 -11.69
C PRO A 224 19.88 -6.19 -10.86
N TYR A 225 19.19 -7.33 -10.72
CA TYR A 225 19.86 -8.55 -10.27
C TYR A 225 20.76 -9.11 -11.39
N PRO A 226 21.94 -9.66 -11.06
CA PRO A 226 22.82 -10.28 -12.04
C PRO A 226 22.14 -11.39 -12.87
N ASP A 227 22.65 -11.62 -14.07
CA ASP A 227 22.19 -12.73 -14.90
C ASP A 227 22.54 -14.07 -14.23
N GLY A 228 21.55 -14.95 -14.10
CA GLY A 228 21.70 -16.24 -13.42
C GLY A 228 21.59 -16.18 -11.91
N PHE A 229 21.26 -15.02 -11.32
CA PHE A 229 21.13 -14.88 -9.87
C PHE A 229 20.07 -15.82 -9.26
N GLU A 230 19.12 -16.32 -10.07
CA GLU A 230 18.15 -17.34 -9.70
C GLU A 230 18.76 -18.60 -9.06
N ASP A 231 19.94 -19.01 -9.53
CA ASP A 231 20.64 -20.21 -9.04
C ASP A 231 21.31 -19.96 -7.68
N GLU A 232 21.66 -18.71 -7.39
CA GLU A 232 22.33 -18.29 -6.14
C GLU A 232 21.36 -17.91 -5.02
N VAL A 233 20.06 -17.73 -5.35
CA VAL A 233 19.02 -17.23 -4.42
C VAL A 233 19.03 -17.96 -3.08
N MET A 234 18.98 -19.28 -3.12
CA MET A 234 18.86 -20.10 -1.91
C MET A 234 20.15 -20.08 -1.09
N ALA A 235 21.31 -20.08 -1.75
CA ALA A 235 22.60 -20.02 -1.09
C ALA A 235 22.81 -18.66 -0.40
N ASN A 236 22.50 -17.56 -1.09
CA ASN A 236 22.60 -16.20 -0.57
C ASN A 236 21.65 -15.98 0.62
N MET A 237 20.39 -16.42 0.47
CA MET A 237 19.40 -16.37 1.54
C MET A 237 19.87 -17.12 2.80
N LYS A 238 20.35 -18.35 2.62
CA LYS A 238 20.80 -19.20 3.74
C LYS A 238 22.01 -18.58 4.45
N ALA A 239 22.99 -18.10 3.70
CA ALA A 239 24.18 -17.46 4.28
C ALA A 239 23.82 -16.23 5.13
N GLN A 240 22.91 -15.38 4.65
CA GLN A 240 22.46 -14.22 5.42
C GLN A 240 21.63 -14.63 6.65
N ALA A 241 20.77 -15.64 6.51
CA ALA A 241 19.93 -16.14 7.60
C ALA A 241 20.77 -16.75 8.74
N GLU A 242 21.80 -17.53 8.40
CA GLU A 242 22.76 -18.08 9.35
C GLU A 242 23.53 -16.98 10.08
N GLY A 243 23.90 -15.91 9.38
CA GLY A 243 24.54 -14.73 9.99
C GLY A 243 23.65 -14.06 11.05
N ILE A 244 22.37 -13.86 10.75
CA ILE A 244 21.41 -13.27 11.70
C ILE A 244 21.14 -14.23 12.87
N ALA A 245 20.96 -15.53 12.59
CA ALA A 245 20.78 -16.53 13.64
C ALA A 245 21.99 -16.59 14.60
N SER A 246 23.22 -16.48 14.06
CA SER A 246 24.46 -16.39 14.86
C SER A 246 24.52 -15.11 15.70
N SER A 247 24.09 -13.97 15.14
CA SER A 247 23.97 -12.71 15.89
C SER A 247 22.98 -12.82 17.05
N LEU A 248 21.85 -13.47 16.83
CA LEU A 248 20.85 -13.75 17.87
C LEU A 248 21.37 -14.72 18.93
N ALA A 249 22.08 -15.78 18.53
CA ALA A 249 22.69 -16.73 19.45
C ALA A 249 23.72 -16.07 20.37
N SER A 250 24.49 -15.11 19.85
CA SER A 250 25.43 -14.28 20.63
C SER A 250 24.71 -13.45 21.71
N ALA A 251 23.42 -13.17 21.54
CA ALA A 251 22.55 -12.52 22.52
C ALA A 251 21.72 -13.52 23.35
N THR A 252 22.10 -14.81 23.37
CA THR A 252 21.40 -15.90 24.07
C THR A 252 19.97 -16.15 23.56
N ILE A 253 19.72 -15.88 22.28
CA ILE A 253 18.44 -16.17 21.60
C ILE A 253 18.68 -17.26 20.56
N THR A 254 18.14 -18.46 20.81
CA THR A 254 18.20 -19.56 19.85
C THR A 254 17.01 -19.48 18.90
N VAL A 255 17.29 -19.40 17.59
CA VAL A 255 16.29 -19.43 16.53
C VAL A 255 16.84 -20.20 15.34
N GLU A 256 15.99 -20.97 14.68
CA GLU A 256 16.35 -21.62 13.42
C GLU A 256 16.46 -20.56 12.31
N PRO A 257 17.47 -20.62 11.41
CA PRO A 257 17.63 -19.66 10.31
C PRO A 257 16.42 -19.59 9.36
N ASP A 258 15.60 -20.64 9.32
CA ASP A 258 14.44 -20.75 8.43
C ASP A 258 13.17 -20.06 8.98
N ARG A 259 13.24 -19.36 10.13
CA ARG A 259 12.07 -18.71 10.73
C ARG A 259 11.74 -17.37 10.08
N GLU A 260 10.44 -17.06 9.98
CA GLU A 260 9.96 -15.80 9.41
C GLU A 260 10.57 -14.55 10.08
N ILE A 261 10.80 -14.60 11.39
CA ILE A 261 11.42 -13.50 12.14
C ILE A 261 12.82 -13.16 11.64
N VAL A 262 13.60 -14.15 11.19
CA VAL A 262 14.95 -13.94 10.66
C VAL A 262 14.89 -13.12 9.37
N ALA A 263 13.96 -13.45 8.48
CA ALA A 263 13.73 -12.70 7.25
C ALA A 263 13.25 -11.26 7.54
N LEU A 264 12.29 -11.08 8.45
CA LEU A 264 11.82 -9.74 8.83
C LEU A 264 12.95 -8.88 9.42
N ILE A 265 13.81 -9.46 10.27
CA ILE A 265 14.99 -8.77 10.80
C ILE A 265 15.92 -8.36 9.67
N ALA A 266 16.20 -9.24 8.71
CA ALA A 266 17.04 -8.92 7.55
C ALA A 266 16.53 -7.67 6.82
N TYR A 267 15.23 -7.63 6.52
CA TYR A 267 14.59 -6.48 5.88
C TYR A 267 14.70 -5.20 6.72
N LEU A 268 14.38 -5.25 8.02
CA LEU A 268 14.45 -4.06 8.88
C LEU A 268 15.87 -3.54 9.03
N GLN A 269 16.86 -4.43 9.10
CA GLN A 269 18.28 -4.07 9.20
C GLN A 269 18.83 -3.40 7.94
N ARG A 270 18.17 -3.62 6.81
CA ARG A 270 18.51 -3.06 5.49
C ARG A 270 17.95 -1.66 5.27
N LEU A 271 16.89 -1.26 5.98
CA LEU A 271 16.20 0.01 5.74
C LEU A 271 17.10 1.24 5.99
N GLY A 272 17.36 1.97 4.91
CA GLY A 272 18.10 3.23 4.93
C GLY A 272 19.61 3.12 5.09
N THR A 273 20.18 1.92 4.95
CA THR A 273 21.64 1.72 5.08
C THR A 273 22.42 2.21 3.85
N ASP A 274 21.84 2.14 2.65
CA ASP A 274 22.56 2.45 1.41
C ASP A 274 23.05 3.89 1.34
N ILE A 275 22.27 4.83 1.85
CA ILE A 275 22.67 6.24 1.81
C ILE A 275 23.65 6.62 2.92
N ARG A 276 23.81 5.78 3.96
CA ARG A 276 24.80 6.05 5.02
C ARG A 276 26.22 5.96 4.48
N THR A 277 26.47 5.08 3.52
CA THR A 277 27.79 4.97 2.88
C THR A 277 28.10 6.18 2.03
N ASP A 278 27.11 6.74 1.32
CA ASP A 278 27.29 7.93 0.48
C ASP A 278 27.51 9.21 1.29
N LEU A 279 26.75 9.38 2.39
CA LEU A 279 26.89 10.53 3.29
C LEU A 279 28.27 10.57 3.97
N ASN A 280 28.80 9.40 4.34
CA ASN A 280 30.14 9.29 4.94
C ASN A 280 31.26 9.48 3.91
N ALA A 281 30.99 9.24 2.62
CA ALA A 281 31.94 9.42 1.53
C ALA A 281 32.01 10.86 1.00
N GLY A 282 31.37 11.83 1.67
CA GLY A 282 31.35 13.23 1.24
C GLY A 282 30.49 13.48 -0.01
N GLY A 283 29.62 12.52 -0.37
CA GLY A 283 28.61 12.73 -1.41
C GLY A 283 27.69 13.87 -1.01
N GLN A 284 27.73 14.97 -1.76
CA GLN A 284 26.74 16.05 -1.64
C GLN A 284 25.33 15.47 -1.84
N PRO A 285 24.33 15.97 -1.09
CA PRO A 285 22.97 15.45 -1.12
C PRO A 285 22.33 15.47 -2.51
#